data_AF-A0A7C1U5I6-F1
#
_entry.id   AF-A0A7C1U5I6-F1
#
_cell.length_a   1.000
_cell.length_b   1.000
_cell.length_c   1.000
_cell.angle_alpha   90.00
_cell.angle_beta   90.00
_cell.angle_gamma   90.00
#
_symmetry.space_group_name_H-M   'P 1'
#
loop_
_entity.id
_entity.type
_entity.pdbx_description
1 polymer ?
#
loop_
_entity_poly.entity_id
_entity_poly.type
_entity_poly.pdbx_seq_one_letter_code
_entity_poly.pdbx_strand_id
1 'polypeptide(L)'
;MRAIGNLLAVMMTVFVLAGCTSLGGKKEAAGEGQAAVEDRSMAAGEAVEEGAAAQGLGARDEFAGMSLDDPDSPLAQRTIYFAFDSAEVTDEGRQIIETHAKYLAAHPEAKVV
;
A
#
# COMPACT_ATOMS: atom_id res chain seq x y z
N MET A 1 47.93 -22.59 9.54
CA MET A 1 47.03 -22.00 10.55
C MET A 1 46.66 -20.54 10.25
N ARG A 2 47.61 -19.63 9.99
CA ARG A 2 47.30 -18.22 9.64
C ARG A 2 46.46 -18.05 8.36
N ALA A 3 46.80 -18.77 7.29
CA ALA A 3 46.05 -18.73 6.03
C ALA A 3 44.62 -19.31 6.14
N ILE A 4 44.42 -20.31 7.02
CA ILE A 4 43.10 -20.91 7.28
C ILE A 4 42.24 -19.95 8.09
N GLY A 5 42.83 -19.24 9.07
CA GLY A 5 42.14 -18.19 9.82
C GLY A 5 41.74 -17.01 8.93
N ASN A 6 42.61 -16.59 8.01
CA ASN A 6 42.27 -15.55 7.03
C ASN A 6 41.19 -16.02 6.04
N LEU A 7 41.22 -17.29 5.61
CA LEU A 7 40.19 -17.86 4.73
C LEU A 7 38.81 -17.91 5.42
N LEU A 8 38.77 -18.26 6.70
CA LEU A 8 37.55 -18.29 7.52
C LEU A 8 36.98 -16.89 7.75
N ALA A 9 37.83 -15.89 8.01
CA ALA A 9 37.42 -14.50 8.20
C ALA A 9 36.83 -13.86 6.93
N VAL A 10 37.39 -14.20 5.75
CA VAL A 10 36.86 -13.75 4.45
C VAL A 10 35.53 -14.42 4.11
N MET A 11 35.34 -15.70 4.47
CA MET A 11 34.09 -16.41 4.20
C MET A 11 32.91 -15.89 5.05
N MET A 12 33.19 -15.51 6.31
CA MET A 12 32.19 -14.93 7.21
C MET A 12 31.73 -13.52 6.78
N THR A 13 32.62 -12.71 6.19
CA THR A 13 32.28 -11.37 5.71
C THR A 13 31.43 -11.38 4.44
N VAL A 14 31.61 -12.36 3.56
CA VAL A 14 30.76 -12.56 2.37
C VAL A 14 29.32 -12.93 2.75
N PHE A 15 29.14 -13.73 3.81
CA PHE A 15 27.81 -14.13 4.30
C PHE A 15 26.97 -12.97 4.86
N VAL A 16 27.62 -11.94 5.42
CA VAL A 16 26.93 -10.76 5.99
C VAL A 16 26.38 -9.84 4.88
N LEU A 17 27.02 -9.80 3.71
CA LEU A 17 26.60 -8.94 2.59
C LEU A 17 25.38 -9.48 1.83
N ALA A 18 25.13 -10.79 1.84
CA ALA A 18 23.97 -11.41 1.20
C ALA A 18 22.66 -11.31 2.03
N GLY A 19 22.74 -10.83 3.28
CA GLY A 19 21.59 -10.69 4.18
C GLY A 19 20.70 -9.48 3.92
N CYS A 20 21.18 -8.45 3.21
CA CYS A 20 20.40 -7.24 2.94
C CYS A 20 19.31 -7.38 1.87
N THR A 21 19.14 -8.54 1.21
CA THR A 21 18.03 -8.80 0.26
C THR A 21 16.94 -9.72 0.83
N SER A 22 16.88 -9.92 2.15
CA SER A 22 15.79 -10.65 2.81
C SER A 22 14.55 -9.77 3.07
N LEU A 23 14.24 -8.88 2.12
CA LEU A 23 12.91 -8.28 1.96
C LEU A 23 12.58 -7.98 0.48
N GLY A 24 13.17 -8.72 -0.47
CA GLY A 24 12.83 -8.54 -1.87
C GLY A 24 13.37 -9.65 -2.77
N GLY A 25 12.46 -10.37 -3.44
CA GLY A 25 12.75 -11.06 -4.70
C GLY A 25 13.00 -12.56 -4.62
N LYS A 26 11.92 -13.35 -4.72
CA LYS A 26 11.94 -14.66 -5.39
C LYS A 26 10.66 -14.83 -6.23
N LYS A 27 10.67 -14.29 -7.45
CA LYS A 27 10.43 -15.12 -8.65
C LYS A 27 11.84 -15.59 -9.04
N GLU A 28 12.19 -16.84 -9.28
CA GLU A 28 11.60 -17.97 -10.01
C GLU A 28 12.29 -19.24 -9.41
N ALA A 29 11.87 -20.49 -9.49
CA ALA A 29 10.86 -21.23 -10.24
C ALA A 29 10.57 -22.56 -9.52
N ALA A 30 9.52 -23.25 -9.99
CA ALA A 30 9.19 -24.67 -9.84
C ALA A 30 8.12 -25.03 -8.80
N GLY A 31 6.98 -25.51 -9.32
CA GLY A 31 6.12 -26.45 -8.63
C GLY A 31 4.74 -25.93 -8.24
N GLU A 32 3.78 -26.12 -9.15
CA GLU A 32 2.41 -26.58 -8.88
C GLU A 32 1.56 -25.75 -7.90
N GLY A 33 0.55 -25.09 -8.46
CA GLY A 33 -0.48 -24.42 -7.68
C GLY A 33 -1.01 -23.23 -8.44
N GLN A 34 -1.56 -23.48 -9.61
CA GLN A 34 -2.40 -22.53 -10.34
C GLN A 34 -3.51 -22.11 -9.37
N ALA A 35 -3.34 -20.96 -8.72
CA ALA A 35 -4.45 -20.33 -8.02
C ALA A 35 -5.53 -20.18 -9.08
N ALA A 36 -6.69 -20.80 -8.85
CA ALA A 36 -7.86 -20.63 -9.67
C ALA A 36 -8.29 -19.15 -9.57
N VAL A 37 -7.71 -18.33 -10.45
CA VAL A 37 -8.21 -16.99 -10.71
C VAL A 37 -9.42 -17.22 -11.60
N GLU A 38 -10.61 -17.05 -11.02
CA GLU A 38 -11.83 -17.00 -11.79
C GLU A 38 -11.77 -15.70 -12.62
N ASP A 39 -11.38 -15.86 -13.88
CA ASP A 39 -11.31 -14.79 -14.86
C ASP A 39 -12.75 -14.41 -15.24
N ARG A 40 -13.25 -13.32 -14.65
CA ARG A 40 -14.49 -12.66 -15.10
C ARG A 40 -14.20 -11.66 -16.20
N SER A 41 -13.29 -11.93 -17.13
CA SER A 41 -13.33 -11.26 -18.42
C SER A 41 -14.60 -11.72 -19.13
N MET A 42 -15.50 -10.78 -19.35
CA MET A 42 -16.60 -10.94 -20.27
C MET A 42 -16.00 -11.40 -21.60
N ALA A 43 -16.44 -12.56 -22.06
CA ALA A 43 -16.07 -13.14 -23.34
C ALA A 43 -16.18 -12.06 -24.44
N ALA A 44 -15.13 -12.01 -25.27
CA ALA A 44 -15.02 -11.15 -26.43
C ALA A 44 -16.33 -11.11 -27.24
N GLY A 45 -17.00 -9.96 -27.16
CA GLY A 45 -18.13 -9.58 -27.99
C GLY A 45 -17.87 -8.17 -28.48
N GLU A 46 -17.35 -8.10 -29.70
CA GLU A 46 -17.26 -6.93 -30.59
C GLU A 46 -16.47 -5.70 -30.13
N ALA A 47 -15.57 -5.28 -31.02
CA ALA A 47 -14.76 -4.10 -30.90
C ALA A 47 -15.65 -2.85 -30.76
N VAL A 48 -15.58 -2.21 -29.59
CA VAL A 48 -15.83 -0.78 -29.46
C VAL A 48 -14.51 -0.16 -29.00
N GLU A 49 -13.82 0.46 -29.95
CA GLU A 49 -12.74 1.42 -29.70
C GLU A 49 -13.31 2.61 -28.95
N GLU A 50 -13.48 2.46 -27.64
CA GLU A 50 -13.68 3.58 -26.74
C GLU A 50 -12.91 3.26 -25.47
N GLY A 51 -11.68 3.80 -25.40
CA GLY A 51 -10.82 3.64 -24.25
C GLY A 51 -11.58 4.03 -23.00
N ALA A 52 -11.68 3.09 -22.05
CA ALA A 52 -12.32 3.33 -20.77
C ALA A 52 -11.58 4.46 -20.04
N ALA A 53 -12.05 5.69 -20.18
CA ALA A 53 -11.68 6.77 -19.30
C ALA A 53 -12.40 6.53 -17.98
N ALA A 54 -11.73 5.88 -17.03
CA ALA A 54 -12.14 5.88 -15.64
C ALA A 54 -11.97 7.30 -15.07
N GLN A 55 -12.87 8.20 -15.43
CA GLN A 55 -13.00 9.49 -14.76
C GLN A 55 -13.71 9.22 -13.44
N GLY A 56 -12.96 9.33 -12.34
CA GLY A 56 -13.50 9.30 -10.97
C GLY A 56 -14.37 10.54 -10.72
N LEU A 57 -15.56 10.57 -11.29
CA LEU A 57 -16.50 11.70 -11.21
C LEU A 57 -17.31 11.74 -9.91
N GLY A 58 -17.03 10.86 -8.94
CA GLY A 58 -17.78 10.82 -7.67
C GLY A 58 -17.07 11.50 -6.50
N ALA A 59 -15.76 11.31 -6.35
CA ALA A 59 -15.08 11.66 -5.10
C ALA A 59 -14.82 13.16 -4.94
N ARG A 60 -14.56 13.90 -6.03
CA ARG A 60 -14.24 15.33 -5.94
C ARG A 60 -15.43 16.21 -5.55
N ASP A 61 -16.64 15.86 -5.99
CA ASP A 61 -17.86 16.57 -5.59
C ASP A 61 -18.26 16.24 -4.14
N GLU A 62 -17.97 15.02 -3.65
CA GLU A 62 -18.27 14.60 -2.27
C GLU A 62 -17.52 15.43 -1.21
N PHE A 63 -16.34 15.96 -1.56
CA PHE A 63 -15.54 16.85 -0.72
C PHE A 63 -15.60 18.33 -1.15
N ALA A 64 -16.47 18.69 -2.11
CA ALA A 64 -16.61 20.07 -2.55
C ALA A 64 -17.10 20.95 -1.40
N GLY A 65 -16.23 21.84 -0.91
CA GLY A 65 -16.49 22.72 0.23
C GLY A 65 -16.05 22.16 1.59
N MET A 66 -15.57 20.91 1.64
CA MET A 66 -15.00 20.34 2.86
C MET A 66 -13.55 20.82 3.00
N SER A 67 -13.29 21.68 3.98
CA SER A 67 -11.94 22.21 4.23
C SER A 67 -11.23 21.41 5.32
N LEU A 68 -9.90 21.37 5.24
CA LEU A 68 -9.08 20.94 6.37
C LEU A 68 -9.11 21.98 7.51
N ASP A 69 -9.29 23.26 7.20
CA ASP A 69 -9.22 24.31 8.22
C ASP A 69 -10.56 24.60 8.91
N ASP A 70 -11.62 23.94 8.44
CA ASP A 70 -12.95 24.04 9.04
C ASP A 70 -13.06 23.09 10.24
N PRO A 71 -13.26 23.59 11.48
CA PRO A 71 -13.36 22.75 12.67
C PRO A 71 -14.61 21.86 12.70
N ASP A 72 -15.66 22.21 11.96
CA ASP A 72 -16.91 21.44 11.89
C ASP A 72 -16.84 20.35 10.81
N SER A 73 -15.77 20.33 10.02
CA SER A 73 -15.52 19.33 8.97
C SER A 73 -15.11 17.99 9.57
N PRO A 74 -15.58 16.85 9.03
CA PRO A 74 -15.05 15.52 9.37
C PRO A 74 -13.52 15.39 9.19
N LEU A 75 -12.91 16.24 8.36
CA LEU A 75 -11.45 16.29 8.12
C LEU A 75 -10.67 17.03 9.23
N ALA A 76 -11.37 17.61 10.21
CA ALA A 76 -10.75 18.24 11.37
C ALA A 76 -10.16 17.19 12.34
N GLN A 77 -10.73 15.98 12.37
CA GLN A 77 -10.28 14.91 13.27
C GLN A 77 -9.04 14.20 12.71
N ARG A 78 -7.85 14.57 13.19
CA ARG A 78 -6.56 14.06 12.68
C ARG A 78 -5.73 13.23 13.65
N THR A 79 -6.22 13.07 14.88
CA THR A 79 -5.53 12.32 15.93
C THR A 79 -6.31 11.06 16.24
N ILE A 80 -5.66 9.91 16.12
CA ILE A 80 -6.21 8.61 16.46
C ILE A 80 -5.49 8.12 17.72
N TYR A 81 -6.24 7.81 18.76
CA TYR A 81 -5.71 7.28 20.01
C TYR A 81 -5.78 5.76 20.02
N PHE A 82 -4.82 5.16 20.72
CA PHE A 82 -4.70 3.72 20.89
C PHE A 82 -4.76 3.36 22.37
N ALA A 83 -5.13 2.11 22.67
CA ALA A 83 -5.02 1.58 24.01
C ALA A 83 -3.53 1.46 24.43
N PHE A 84 -3.28 1.39 25.74
CA PHE A 84 -1.94 1.19 26.26
C PHE A 84 -1.32 -0.09 25.69
N ASP A 85 -0.08 0.01 25.19
CA ASP A 85 0.66 -1.08 24.55
C ASP A 85 -0.09 -1.76 23.38
N SER A 86 -0.89 -0.99 22.62
CA SER A 86 -1.64 -1.50 21.47
C SER A 86 -1.39 -0.65 20.22
N ALA A 87 -1.40 -1.33 19.07
CA ALA A 87 -1.42 -0.71 17.73
C ALA A 87 -2.73 -1.01 16.98
N GLU A 88 -3.74 -1.55 17.68
CA GLU A 88 -5.03 -1.87 17.10
C GLU A 88 -5.83 -0.60 16.79
N VAL A 89 -6.25 -0.45 15.54
CA VAL A 89 -7.09 0.68 15.11
C VAL A 89 -8.54 0.37 15.46
N THR A 90 -9.15 1.23 16.27
CA THR A 90 -10.57 1.11 16.64
C THR A 90 -11.49 1.30 15.44
N ASP A 91 -12.76 0.87 15.56
CA ASP A 91 -13.76 1.06 14.52
C ASP A 91 -13.96 2.54 14.15
N GLU A 92 -13.95 3.42 15.16
CA GLU A 92 -13.98 4.87 14.98
C GLU A 92 -12.73 5.37 14.23
N GLY A 93 -11.54 4.91 14.63
CA GLY A 93 -10.29 5.23 13.93
C GLY A 93 -10.32 4.81 12.46
N ARG A 94 -10.91 3.65 12.14
CA ARG A 94 -11.08 3.21 10.75
C ARG A 94 -11.98 4.15 9.95
N GLN A 95 -13.10 4.60 10.51
CA GLN A 95 -13.98 5.56 9.82
C GLN A 95 -13.29 6.89 9.52
N ILE A 96 -12.47 7.39 10.46
CA ILE A 96 -11.65 8.59 10.27
C ILE A 96 -10.65 8.37 9.12
N ILE A 97 -9.94 7.23 9.13
CA ILE A 97 -8.97 6.88 8.08
C ILE A 97 -9.64 6.77 6.71
N GLU A 98 -10.79 6.10 6.61
CA GLU A 98 -11.52 5.94 5.36
C GLU A 98 -11.93 7.29 4.76
N THR A 99 -12.42 8.20 5.61
CA THR A 99 -12.80 9.55 5.19
C THR A 99 -11.59 10.31 4.64
N HIS A 100 -10.46 10.29 5.34
CA HIS A 100 -9.24 10.96 4.89
C HIS A 100 -8.62 10.30 3.66
N ALA A 101 -8.69 8.97 3.54
CA ALA A 101 -8.19 8.23 2.39
C ALA A 101 -8.97 8.61 1.12
N LYS A 102 -10.30 8.70 1.22
CA LYS A 102 -11.14 9.19 0.12
C LYS A 102 -10.81 10.63 -0.27
N TYR A 103 -10.60 11.50 0.72
CA TYR A 103 -10.19 12.89 0.47
C TYR A 103 -8.85 12.94 -0.29
N LEU A 104 -7.81 12.26 0.20
CA LEU A 104 -6.49 12.24 -0.44
C LEU A 104 -6.54 11.65 -1.86
N ALA A 105 -7.39 10.66 -2.11
CA ALA A 105 -7.60 10.11 -3.45
C ALA A 105 -8.25 11.13 -4.41
N ALA A 106 -9.13 11.99 -3.90
CA ALA A 106 -9.78 13.05 -4.66
C ALA A 106 -8.89 14.30 -4.86
N HIS A 107 -7.92 14.52 -3.96
CA HIS A 107 -7.04 15.68 -3.89
C HIS A 107 -5.55 15.28 -4.00
N PRO A 108 -5.03 14.97 -5.21
CA PRO A 108 -3.64 14.53 -5.41
C PRO A 108 -2.57 15.54 -4.97
N GLU A 109 -2.93 16.81 -4.87
CA GLU A 109 -2.09 17.88 -4.36
C GLU A 109 -1.96 17.88 -2.83
N ALA A 110 -2.93 17.30 -2.12
CA ALA A 110 -2.92 17.19 -0.67
C ALA A 110 -1.89 16.13 -0.23
N LYS A 111 -1.18 16.42 0.87
CA LYS A 111 -0.11 15.58 1.40
C LYS A 111 -0.26 15.43 2.90
N VAL A 112 0.07 14.23 3.38
CA VAL A 112 0.32 13.99 4.81
C VAL A 112 1.76 14.41 5.09
N VAL A 113 1.97 15.30 6.06
CA VAL A 113 3.27 15.86 6.45
C VAL A 113 3.55 15.63 7.93
#